data_AF-A0A4Q3K0E5-F1
#
_entry.id   AF-A0A4Q3K0E5-F1
#
_cell.length_a   1.000
_cell.length_b   1.000
_cell.length_c   1.000
_cell.angle_alpha   90.00
_cell.angle_beta   90.00
_cell.angle_gamma   90.00
#
_symmetry.space_group_name_H-M   'P 1'
#
loop_
_entity.id
_entity.type
_entity.pdbx_description
1 polymer ?
#
loop_
_entity_poly.entity_id
_entity_poly.type
_entity_poly.pdbx_seq_one_letter_code
_entity_poly.pdbx_strand_id
1 'polypeptide(L)'
;AEESAFAMHASALAAAPGVLYWIGATVEVIAAVRELRAGGTGAWCTIDAGPHVKVLCAPGDAAAVAARLAAVPGVLRVIEARPGQGARLVADGSA
;
A
#
# COMPACT_ATOMS: atom_id res chain seq x y z
N ALA A 1 -1.46 -2.48 11.46
CA ALA A 1 -1.64 -1.70 10.21
C ALA A 1 -2.74 -2.33 9.35
N GLU A 2 -2.54 -3.55 8.85
CA GLU A 2 -3.48 -4.26 7.95
C GLU A 2 -4.90 -4.40 8.53
N GLU A 3 -5.02 -4.85 9.78
CA GLU A 3 -6.32 -4.95 10.49
C GLU A 3 -7.06 -3.60 10.56
N SER A 4 -6.36 -2.54 10.96
CA SER A 4 -6.94 -1.20 11.08
C SER A 4 -7.42 -0.67 9.72
N ALA A 5 -6.66 -0.90 8.64
CA ALA A 5 -7.09 -0.54 7.29
C ALA A 5 -8.39 -1.28 6.92
N PHE A 6 -8.46 -2.59 7.17
CA PHE A 6 -9.67 -3.37 6.87
C PHE A 6 -10.87 -2.94 7.72
N ALA A 7 -10.67 -2.64 9.00
CA ALA A 7 -11.73 -2.10 9.86
C ALA A 7 -12.27 -0.76 9.34
N MET A 8 -11.38 0.16 8.92
CA MET A 8 -11.78 1.43 8.31
C MET A 8 -12.62 1.20 7.03
N HIS A 9 -12.14 0.34 6.13
CA HIS A 9 -12.85 0.06 4.86
C HIS A 9 -14.17 -0.67 5.08
N ALA A 10 -14.25 -1.58 6.05
CA ALA A 10 -15.51 -2.23 6.43
C ALA A 10 -16.53 -1.22 6.98
N SER A 11 -16.09 -0.29 7.83
CA SER A 11 -16.96 0.78 8.33
C SER A 11 -17.44 1.71 7.23
N ALA A 12 -16.56 2.08 6.29
CA ALA A 12 -16.90 2.92 5.14
C ALA A 12 -17.92 2.24 4.20
N LEU A 13 -17.72 0.94 3.94
CA LEU A 13 -18.61 0.14 3.11
C LEU A 13 -20.01 0.00 3.74
N ALA A 14 -20.08 -0.14 5.06
CA ALA A 14 -21.33 -0.29 5.81
C ALA A 14 -22.06 1.04 6.12
N ALA A 15 -21.49 2.19 5.77
CA ALA A 15 -22.09 3.50 6.01
C ALA A 15 -23.34 3.75 5.12
N ALA A 16 -24.07 4.84 5.41
CA ALA A 16 -25.25 5.26 4.64
C ALA A 16 -25.16 6.77 4.28
N PRO A 17 -24.89 7.12 3.01
CA PRO A 17 -24.58 6.23 1.89
C PRO A 17 -23.23 5.51 2.06
N GLY A 18 -23.12 4.29 1.53
CA GLY A 18 -21.88 3.50 1.60
C GLY A 18 -20.79 4.09 0.73
N VAL A 19 -19.54 3.96 1.18
CA VAL A 19 -18.35 4.44 0.44
C VAL A 19 -17.47 3.25 0.07
N LEU A 20 -17.23 3.07 -1.23
CA LEU A 20 -16.35 2.02 -1.74
C LEU A 20 -15.06 2.65 -2.28
N TYR A 21 -13.96 2.45 -1.56
CA TYR A 21 -12.63 2.93 -1.99
C TYR A 21 -11.87 1.93 -2.87
N TRP A 22 -12.19 0.64 -2.76
CA TRP A 22 -11.44 -0.43 -3.42
C TRP A 22 -11.95 -0.67 -4.84
N ILE A 23 -11.02 -1.01 -5.72
CA ILE A 23 -11.30 -1.59 -7.05
C ILE A 23 -10.78 -3.03 -7.11
N GLY A 24 -11.08 -3.76 -8.18
CA GLY A 24 -10.60 -5.14 -8.36
C GLY A 24 -9.09 -5.27 -8.16
N ALA A 25 -8.29 -4.37 -8.76
CA ALA A 25 -6.84 -4.38 -8.61
C ALA A 25 -6.37 -4.18 -7.15
N THR A 26 -7.12 -3.44 -6.32
CA THR A 26 -6.82 -3.31 -4.89
C THR A 26 -6.90 -4.68 -4.20
N VAL A 27 -7.93 -5.46 -4.51
CA VAL A 27 -8.14 -6.80 -3.93
C VAL A 27 -7.07 -7.78 -4.42
N GLU A 28 -6.72 -7.74 -5.71
CA GLU A 28 -5.65 -8.57 -6.28
C GLU A 28 -4.28 -8.27 -5.65
N VAL A 29 -3.98 -7.00 -5.34
CA VAL A 29 -2.76 -6.65 -4.61
C VAL A 29 -2.78 -7.20 -3.18
N ILE A 30 -3.92 -7.15 -2.48
CA ILE A 30 -4.04 -7.76 -1.13
C ILE A 30 -3.77 -9.27 -1.20
N ALA A 31 -4.28 -9.96 -2.23
CA ALA A 31 -4.00 -11.37 -2.45
C ALA A 31 -2.50 -11.62 -2.71
N ALA A 32 -1.88 -10.84 -3.59
CA ALA A 32 -0.44 -10.91 -3.88
C ALA A 32 0.43 -10.73 -2.62
N VAL A 33 0.07 -9.79 -1.73
CA VAL A 33 0.76 -9.58 -0.45
C VAL A 33 0.65 -10.81 0.46
N ARG A 34 -0.52 -11.46 0.49
CA ARG A 34 -0.71 -12.70 1.26
C ARG A 34 0.10 -13.86 0.70
N GLU A 35 0.18 -13.99 -0.62
CA GLU A 35 1.01 -14.99 -1.31
C GLU A 35 2.49 -14.82 -1.01
N LEU A 36 3.01 -13.58 -1.07
CA LEU A 36 4.39 -13.27 -0.70
C LEU A 36 4.70 -13.76 0.71
N ARG A 37 3.81 -13.45 1.65
CA ARG A 37 3.95 -13.86 3.05
C ARG A 37 3.89 -15.37 3.23
N ALA A 38 3.00 -16.06 2.52
CA ALA A 38 2.93 -17.52 2.52
C ALA A 38 4.20 -18.16 1.92
N GLY A 39 4.84 -17.49 0.96
CA GLY A 39 6.10 -17.88 0.34
C GLY A 39 7.36 -17.47 1.12
N GLY A 40 7.22 -16.91 2.33
CA GLY A 40 8.34 -16.54 3.20
C GLY A 40 8.92 -15.13 2.98
N THR A 41 8.35 -14.33 2.07
CA THR A 41 8.72 -12.93 1.88
C THR A 41 7.88 -12.03 2.80
N GLY A 42 8.52 -11.27 3.69
CA GLY A 42 7.82 -10.46 4.69
C GLY A 42 7.13 -9.23 4.10
N ALA A 43 5.82 -9.32 3.83
CA ALA A 43 5.02 -8.22 3.30
C ALA A 43 3.66 -8.07 4.02
N TRP A 44 3.25 -6.81 4.24
CA TRP A 44 1.96 -6.42 4.84
C TRP A 44 1.41 -5.17 4.19
N CYS A 45 0.09 -5.03 4.10
CA CYS A 45 -0.52 -3.88 3.44
C CYS A 45 -1.22 -2.90 4.40
N THR A 46 -1.38 -1.67 3.94
CA THR A 46 -2.32 -0.68 4.47
C THR A 46 -2.91 0.14 3.31
N ILE A 47 -4.11 0.70 3.52
CA ILE A 47 -4.88 1.37 2.47
C ILE A 47 -5.64 2.54 3.11
N ASP A 48 -5.48 3.74 2.57
CA ASP A 48 -6.21 4.94 3.02
C ASP A 48 -7.55 5.07 2.27
N ALA A 49 -8.12 6.27 2.22
CA ALA A 49 -9.34 6.60 1.49
C ALA A 49 -9.14 6.62 -0.04
N GLY A 50 -8.79 5.47 -0.63
CA GLY A 50 -8.64 5.29 -2.08
C GLY A 50 -8.10 3.90 -2.44
N PRO A 51 -7.92 3.61 -3.74
CA PRO A 51 -7.58 2.26 -4.20
C PRO A 51 -6.08 1.91 -4.05
N HIS A 52 -5.24 2.88 -3.70
CA HIS A 52 -3.79 2.72 -3.60
C HIS A 52 -3.38 1.91 -2.36
N VAL A 53 -2.76 0.75 -2.61
CA VAL A 53 -2.20 -0.10 -1.56
C VAL A 53 -0.76 0.30 -1.27
N LYS A 54 -0.46 0.48 0.02
CA LYS A 54 0.91 0.67 0.52
C LYS A 54 1.36 -0.64 1.12
N VAL A 55 2.49 -1.17 0.66
CA VAL A 55 3.04 -2.44 1.14
C VAL A 55 4.31 -2.16 1.93
N LEU A 56 4.34 -2.63 3.18
CA LEU A 56 5.49 -2.57 4.07
C LEU A 56 6.24 -3.89 3.98
N CYS A 57 7.56 -3.82 3.88
CA CYS A 57 8.48 -4.97 3.85
C CYS A 57 9.84 -4.57 4.43
N ALA A 58 10.68 -5.58 4.70
CA ALA A 58 12.08 -5.32 5.07
C ALA A 58 12.87 -4.84 3.83
N PRO A 59 13.96 -4.06 4.00
CA PRO A 59 14.76 -3.57 2.87
C PRO A 59 15.27 -4.68 1.94
N GLY A 60 15.59 -5.86 2.47
CA GLY A 60 16.04 -7.01 1.68
C GLY A 60 14.95 -7.61 0.78
N ASP A 61 13.69 -7.40 1.12
CA ASP A 61 12.54 -7.94 0.39
C ASP A 61 11.98 -6.96 -0.66
N ALA A 62 12.40 -5.68 -0.61
CA ALA A 62 11.78 -4.59 -1.37
C ALA A 62 11.70 -4.88 -2.88
N ALA A 63 12.79 -5.36 -3.49
CA ALA A 63 12.81 -5.66 -4.91
C ALA A 63 11.86 -6.81 -5.29
N ALA A 64 11.80 -7.87 -4.48
CA ALA A 64 10.91 -9.01 -4.72
C ALA A 64 9.44 -8.61 -4.57
N VAL A 65 9.13 -7.82 -3.55
CA VAL A 65 7.79 -7.25 -3.33
C VAL A 65 7.41 -6.35 -4.50
N ALA A 66 8.26 -5.39 -4.89
CA ALA A 66 7.97 -4.47 -5.98
C ALA A 66 7.72 -5.19 -7.32
N ALA A 67 8.54 -6.19 -7.64
CA ALA A 67 8.37 -7.00 -8.84
C ALA A 67 7.04 -7.76 -8.84
N ARG A 68 6.68 -8.40 -7.72
CA ARG A 68 5.40 -9.13 -7.60
C ARG A 68 4.20 -8.21 -7.72
N LEU A 69 4.28 -7.00 -7.15
CA LEU A 69 3.20 -6.01 -7.21
C LEU A 69 3.04 -5.42 -8.61
N ALA A 70 4.14 -5.12 -9.30
CA ALA A 70 4.10 -4.62 -10.68
C ALA A 70 3.51 -5.63 -11.67
N ALA A 71 3.59 -6.92 -11.35
CA ALA A 71 3.00 -7.99 -12.16
C ALA A 71 1.48 -8.16 -11.96
N VAL A 72 0.85 -7.49 -11.00
CA VAL A 72 -0.60 -7.56 -10.79
C VAL A 72 -1.34 -6.75 -11.86
N PRO A 73 -2.26 -7.36 -12.64
CA PRO A 73 -3.06 -6.62 -13.60
C PRO A 73 -3.83 -5.46 -12.96
N GLY A 74 -3.73 -4.27 -13.55
CA GLY A 74 -4.35 -3.04 -13.04
C GLY A 74 -3.44 -2.22 -12.10
N VAL A 75 -2.27 -2.72 -11.71
CA VAL A 75 -1.23 -1.89 -11.09
C VAL A 75 -0.51 -1.09 -12.18
N LEU A 76 -0.66 0.23 -12.14
CA LEU A 76 -0.08 1.12 -13.15
C LEU A 76 1.37 1.51 -12.85
N ARG A 77 1.73 1.54 -11.56
CA ARG A 77 3.05 1.97 -11.10
C ARG A 77 3.30 1.48 -9.68
N VAL A 78 4.53 1.05 -9.40
CA VAL A 78 5.05 0.82 -8.05
C VAL A 78 6.02 1.94 -7.72
N ILE A 79 5.85 2.56 -6.56
CA ILE A 79 6.78 3.57 -6.03
C ILE A 79 7.43 2.97 -4.79
N GLU A 80 8.74 2.77 -4.87
CA GLU A 80 9.52 2.37 -3.70
C GLU A 80 9.83 3.59 -2.84
N ALA A 81 9.49 3.51 -1.56
CA ALA A 81 9.76 4.54 -0.59
C ALA A 81 10.31 3.91 0.69
N ARG A 82 11.07 4.70 1.43
CA ARG A 82 11.65 4.33 2.73
C ARG A 82 11.29 5.38 3.77
N PRO A 83 11.34 5.04 5.07
CA PRO A 83 11.14 6.02 6.13
C PRO A 83 12.00 7.26 5.89
N GLY A 84 11.33 8.42 5.81
CA GLY A 84 11.96 9.71 5.57
C GLY A 84 12.32 10.42 6.87
N GLN A 85 13.11 11.48 6.75
CA GLN A 85 13.30 12.43 7.85
C GLN A 85 12.04 13.27 8.07
N GLY A 86 11.91 13.88 9.25
CA GLY A 86 10.89 14.88 9.51
C GLY A 86 11.04 16.12 8.63
N ALA A 87 10.00 16.94 8.60
CA ALA A 87 10.03 18.23 7.90
C ALA A 87 11.15 19.14 8.47
N ARG A 88 11.78 19.92 7.59
CA ARG A 88 12.83 20.88 7.95
C ARG A 88 12.66 22.16 7.15
N LEU A 89 13.10 23.28 7.72
CA LEU A 89 13.20 24.53 6.97
C LEU A 89 14.27 24.38 5.88
N VAL A 90 13.94 24.85 4.68
CA VAL A 90 14.90 25.05 3.60
C VAL A 90 15.23 26.53 3.54
N ALA A 91 16.51 26.88 3.39
CA ALA A 91 16.86 28.28 3.17
C ALA A 91 16.20 28.74 1.87
N ASP A 92 15.55 29.90 1.89
CA ASP A 92 15.05 30.51 0.66
C ASP A 92 16.24 30.69 -0.29
N GLY A 93 16.11 30.15 -1.51
CA GLY A 93 17.09 30.37 -2.56
C GLY A 93 17.07 31.84 -2.93
N SER A 94 17.89 32.66 -2.27
CA SER A 94 18.20 34.00 -2.73
C SER A 94 18.84 33.89 -4.12
N ALA A 95 18.13 34.45 -5.10
CA ALA A 95 18.55 34.58 -6.49
C ALA A 95 19.87 35.36 -6.64
#